data_AF-A0A351EIY6-F1
#
_entry.id   AF-A0A351EIY6-F1
#
_cell.length_a   1.000
_cell.length_b   1.000
_cell.length_c   1.000
_cell.angle_alpha   90.00
_cell.angle_beta   90.00
_cell.angle_gamma   90.00
#
_symmetry.space_group_name_H-M   'P 1'
#
loop_
_entity.id
_entity.type
_entity.pdbx_description
1 polymer ?
#
loop_
_entity_poly.entity_id
_entity_poly.type
_entity_poly.pdbx_seq_one_letter_code
_entity_poly.pdbx_strand_id
1 'polypeptide(L)'
;MRAIPADERPFDHTPISLSDLPDTPTRDRNIAASAWIEAPAPLLALGAKLAGSPEAAFKRRMVGWLLWRAGPSRGPCRYLAINPDDLKDCYFYELGSNEAEGGAGPDGQWHQRFRAWKESLRDSPPLPNVAE
;
A
#
# COMPACT_ATOMS: atom_id res chain seq x y z
N MET A 1 -19.95 11.93 16.81
CA MET A 1 -19.62 11.74 15.38
C MET A 1 -19.10 10.33 15.17
N ARG A 2 -19.84 9.50 14.41
CA ARG A 2 -19.41 8.14 14.04
C ARG A 2 -18.22 8.26 13.07
N ALA A 3 -17.14 7.52 13.29
CA ALA A 3 -16.03 7.51 12.35
C ALA A 3 -16.48 6.79 11.07
N ILE A 4 -16.34 7.44 9.91
CA ILE A 4 -16.58 6.79 8.62
C ILE A 4 -15.54 5.66 8.46
N PRO A 5 -15.97 4.41 8.25
CA PRO A 5 -15.07 3.29 7.97
C PRO A 5 -14.14 3.64 6.81
N ALA A 6 -12.89 3.15 6.85
CA ALA A 6 -11.90 3.50 5.83
C ALA A 6 -12.37 3.16 4.40
N ASP A 7 -13.23 2.16 4.25
CA ASP A 7 -13.77 1.71 2.95
C ASP A 7 -14.88 2.62 2.41
N GLU A 8 -15.45 3.48 3.26
CA GLU A 8 -16.56 4.39 2.92
C GLU A 8 -16.09 5.85 2.75
N ARG A 9 -14.80 6.12 2.98
CA ARG A 9 -14.26 7.48 2.80
C ARG A 9 -14.13 7.79 1.31
N PRO A 10 -14.51 9.00 0.88
CA PRO A 10 -14.33 9.41 -0.51
C PRO A 10 -12.84 9.38 -0.88
N PHE A 11 -12.56 9.05 -2.14
CA PHE A 11 -11.22 9.18 -2.70
C PHE A 11 -10.88 10.65 -2.95
N ASP A 12 -9.67 11.03 -2.56
CA ASP A 12 -9.06 12.31 -2.82
C ASP A 12 -8.03 12.14 -3.92
N HIS A 13 -8.28 12.82 -5.04
CA HIS A 13 -7.43 12.81 -6.23
C HIS A 13 -6.60 14.10 -6.34
N THR A 14 -6.56 14.93 -5.29
CA THR A 14 -5.75 16.15 -5.25
C THR A 14 -4.28 15.76 -5.39
N PRO A 15 -3.55 16.25 -6.43
CA PRO A 15 -2.15 15.90 -6.62
C PRO A 15 -1.32 16.15 -5.36
N ILE A 16 -0.51 15.16 -4.97
CA ILE A 16 0.29 15.19 -3.76
C ILE A 16 1.69 14.63 -4.02
N SER A 17 2.70 15.28 -3.45
CA SER A 17 4.09 14.82 -3.52
C SER A 17 4.39 13.83 -2.39
N LEU A 18 5.52 13.12 -2.51
CA LEU A 18 6.02 12.28 -1.43
C LEU A 18 6.16 13.03 -0.10
N SER A 19 6.65 14.27 -0.10
CA SER A 19 6.90 15.06 1.12
C SER A 19 5.61 15.45 1.84
N ASP A 20 4.50 15.56 1.10
CA ASP A 20 3.20 15.97 1.61
C ASP A 20 2.32 14.78 2.04
N LEU A 21 2.69 13.54 1.65
CA LEU A 21 1.98 12.35 2.09
C LEU A 21 2.04 12.22 3.63
N PRO A 22 0.90 12.06 4.31
CA PRO A 22 0.86 12.02 5.77
C PRO A 22 1.48 10.74 6.34
N ASP A 23 1.92 10.78 7.59
CA ASP A 23 2.43 9.59 8.28
C ASP A 23 1.34 8.53 8.53
N THR A 24 0.13 9.01 8.84
CA THR A 24 -1.02 8.20 9.23
C THR A 24 -2.22 8.46 8.31
N PRO A 25 -3.16 7.51 8.18
CA PRO A 25 -4.29 7.69 7.28
C PRO A 25 -5.19 8.84 7.70
N THR A 26 -5.62 9.65 6.73
CA THR A 26 -6.58 10.74 6.90
C THR A 26 -7.95 10.21 7.28
N ARG A 27 -8.61 10.86 8.26
CA ARG A 27 -9.88 10.36 8.83
C ARG A 27 -11.09 10.60 7.91
N ASP A 28 -11.01 11.62 7.08
CA ASP A 28 -12.07 12.16 6.24
C ASP A 28 -12.03 11.68 4.80
N ARG A 29 -10.87 11.24 4.30
CA ARG A 29 -10.67 10.85 2.89
C ARG A 29 -9.65 9.74 2.72
N ASN A 30 -9.66 9.10 1.56
CA ASN A 30 -8.65 8.16 1.09
C ASN A 30 -7.81 8.84 0.00
N ILE A 31 -6.52 9.10 0.24
CA ILE A 31 -5.64 9.60 -0.83
C ILE A 31 -5.50 8.51 -1.89
N ALA A 32 -5.93 8.81 -3.11
CA ALA A 32 -5.88 7.89 -4.24
C ALA A 32 -4.43 7.64 -4.67
N ALA A 33 -4.12 6.46 -5.17
CA ALA A 33 -2.81 6.19 -5.76
C ALA A 33 -2.53 7.10 -6.95
N SER A 34 -3.54 7.41 -7.76
CA SER A 34 -3.43 8.40 -8.84
C SER A 34 -3.16 9.83 -8.36
N ALA A 35 -3.41 10.14 -7.09
CA ALA A 35 -3.12 11.45 -6.51
C ALA A 35 -1.62 11.63 -6.25
N TRP A 36 -0.90 10.55 -5.94
CA TRP A 36 0.53 10.62 -5.69
C TRP A 36 1.27 10.80 -7.02
N ILE A 37 1.93 11.93 -7.20
CA ILE A 37 2.51 12.35 -8.49
C ILE A 37 3.62 11.40 -8.94
N GLU A 38 4.37 10.84 -7.98
CA GLU A 38 5.45 9.88 -8.22
C GLU A 38 4.95 8.42 -8.22
N ALA A 39 3.64 8.17 -8.18
CA ALA A 39 3.09 6.81 -8.11
C ALA A 39 3.54 5.95 -9.31
N PRO A 40 4.21 4.81 -9.07
CA PRO A 40 4.68 3.98 -10.16
C PRO A 40 3.56 3.10 -10.72
N ALA A 41 3.74 2.64 -11.96
CA ALA A 41 2.76 1.80 -12.66
C ALA A 41 2.27 0.57 -11.86
N PRO A 42 3.11 -0.18 -11.12
CA PRO A 42 2.64 -1.32 -10.34
C PRO A 42 1.67 -0.93 -9.21
N LEU A 43 1.78 0.27 -8.66
CA LEU A 43 0.84 0.82 -7.69
C LEU A 43 -0.49 1.20 -8.36
N LEU A 44 -0.43 1.88 -9.51
CA LEU A 44 -1.63 2.25 -10.27
C LEU A 44 -2.42 1.02 -10.76
N ALA A 45 -1.72 -0.08 -11.05
CA ALA A 45 -2.32 -1.35 -11.45
C ALA A 45 -2.69 -2.28 -10.28
N LEU A 46 -2.50 -1.87 -9.02
CA LEU A 46 -2.61 -2.76 -7.86
C LEU A 46 -3.96 -3.50 -7.78
N GLY A 47 -5.05 -2.78 -8.08
CA GLY A 47 -6.41 -3.31 -8.05
C GLY A 47 -6.88 -4.02 -9.32
N ALA A 48 -6.10 -4.02 -10.40
CA ALA A 48 -6.55 -4.50 -11.71
C ALA A 48 -6.97 -5.99 -11.73
N LYS A 49 -6.48 -6.79 -10.78
CA LYS A 49 -6.83 -8.22 -10.62
C LYS A 49 -8.01 -8.46 -9.69
N LEU A 50 -8.58 -7.43 -9.08
CA LEU A 50 -9.70 -7.53 -8.15
C LEU A 50 -11.01 -7.19 -8.88
N ALA A 51 -12.12 -7.77 -8.42
CA ALA A 51 -13.44 -7.47 -8.97
C ALA A 51 -13.75 -5.97 -8.87
N GLY A 52 -14.16 -5.36 -9.97
CA GLY A 52 -14.45 -3.92 -10.05
C GLY A 52 -13.21 -3.02 -10.13
N SER A 53 -12.00 -3.59 -10.25
CA SER A 53 -10.73 -2.86 -10.41
C SER A 53 -10.58 -1.68 -9.44
N PRO A 54 -10.76 -1.90 -8.12
CA PRO A 54 -10.75 -0.83 -7.13
C PRO A 54 -9.41 -0.09 -7.13
N GLU A 55 -9.45 1.23 -7.06
CA GLU A 55 -8.24 2.02 -6.95
C GLU A 55 -7.53 1.80 -5.60
N ALA A 56 -6.20 1.91 -5.61
CA ALA A 56 -5.41 1.83 -4.39
C ALA A 56 -5.52 3.12 -3.58
N ALA A 57 -5.67 2.99 -2.28
CA ALA A 57 -5.67 4.10 -1.34
C ALA A 57 -4.45 4.02 -0.43
N PHE A 58 -3.84 5.18 -0.14
CA PHE A 58 -2.77 5.30 0.85
C PHE A 58 -3.29 4.86 2.22
N LYS A 59 -2.48 4.11 2.96
CA LYS A 59 -2.82 3.67 4.31
C LYS A 59 -1.95 4.31 5.35
N ARG A 60 -0.63 4.20 5.24
CA ARG A 60 0.29 4.78 6.24
C ARG A 60 1.73 4.67 5.76
N ARG A 61 2.60 5.41 6.43
CA ARG A 61 4.02 5.09 6.48
C ARG A 61 4.26 3.95 7.48
N MET A 62 5.17 3.05 7.15
CA MET A 62 5.53 1.91 7.95
C MET A 62 7.03 1.67 7.86
N VAL A 63 7.79 2.25 8.79
CA VAL A 63 9.24 2.02 8.94
C VAL A 63 9.99 2.20 7.60
N GLY A 64 9.84 3.38 7.00
CA GLY A 64 10.42 3.71 5.69
C GLY A 64 9.56 3.30 4.49
N TRP A 65 8.70 2.29 4.61
CA TRP A 65 7.79 1.89 3.53
C TRP A 65 6.55 2.78 3.44
N LEU A 66 6.05 3.03 2.23
CA LEU A 66 4.69 3.52 2.00
C LEU A 66 3.75 2.34 1.78
N LEU A 67 2.70 2.23 2.60
CA LEU A 67 1.72 1.14 2.50
C LEU A 67 0.45 1.61 1.78
N TRP A 68 0.12 0.91 0.71
CA TRP A 68 -1.07 1.12 -0.10
C TRP A 68 -1.96 -0.12 -0.10
N ARG A 69 -3.26 0.06 -0.40
CA ARG A 69 -4.20 -1.06 -0.53
C ARG A 69 -5.26 -0.79 -1.59
N ALA A 70 -5.47 -1.74 -2.48
CA ALA A 70 -6.63 -1.81 -3.37
C ALA A 70 -7.67 -2.81 -2.83
N GLY A 71 -8.94 -2.42 -2.82
CA GLY A 71 -10.06 -3.23 -2.33
C GLY A 71 -10.45 -3.01 -0.85
N PRO A 72 -11.46 -3.75 -0.36
CA PRO A 72 -12.02 -3.60 0.99
C PRO A 72 -11.08 -4.10 2.10
N SER A 73 -11.34 -3.70 3.33
CA SER A 73 -10.49 -4.05 4.49
C SER A 73 -10.49 -5.54 4.86
N ARG A 74 -11.52 -6.29 4.46
CA ARG A 74 -11.69 -7.72 4.78
C ARG A 74 -11.42 -8.67 3.61
N GLY A 75 -10.88 -8.15 2.51
CA GLY A 75 -10.64 -8.92 1.29
C GLY A 75 -11.91 -9.16 0.45
N PRO A 76 -11.75 -9.57 -0.82
CA PRO A 76 -10.49 -9.75 -1.55
C PRO A 76 -9.79 -8.40 -1.79
N CYS A 77 -8.50 -8.30 -1.46
CA CYS A 77 -7.73 -7.06 -1.54
C CYS A 77 -6.23 -7.32 -1.76
N ARG A 78 -5.52 -6.31 -2.27
CA ARG A 78 -4.07 -6.37 -2.49
C ARG A 78 -3.41 -5.19 -1.81
N TYR A 79 -2.31 -5.46 -1.11
CA TYR A 79 -1.45 -4.46 -0.49
C TYR A 79 -0.17 -4.31 -1.30
N LEU A 80 0.39 -3.11 -1.28
CA LEU A 80 1.72 -2.81 -1.79
C LEU A 80 2.47 -2.04 -0.71
N ALA A 81 3.63 -2.54 -0.30
CA ALA A 81 4.64 -1.75 0.38
C ALA A 81 5.67 -1.29 -0.66
N ILE A 82 6.00 -0.01 -0.68
CA ILE A 82 6.95 0.56 -1.65
C ILE A 82 7.95 1.48 -0.96
N ASN A 83 9.21 1.34 -1.35
CA ASN A 83 10.28 2.24 -0.94
C ASN A 83 10.10 3.59 -1.66
N PRO A 84 9.96 4.71 -0.93
CA PRO A 84 9.79 6.02 -1.56
C PRO A 84 11.05 6.51 -2.30
N ASP A 85 12.23 6.00 -1.97
CA ASP A 85 13.52 6.39 -2.56
C ASP A 85 13.95 5.49 -3.74
N ASP A 86 13.38 4.28 -3.85
CA ASP A 86 13.49 3.39 -5.01
C ASP A 86 12.15 2.70 -5.29
N LEU A 87 11.40 3.26 -6.24
CA LEU A 87 10.06 2.78 -6.58
C LEU A 87 10.02 1.37 -7.20
N LYS A 88 11.17 0.77 -7.54
CA LYS A 88 11.26 -0.62 -7.98
C LYS A 88 11.31 -1.59 -6.81
N ASP A 89 11.78 -1.13 -5.65
CA ASP A 89 11.82 -1.88 -4.41
C ASP A 89 10.42 -1.86 -3.77
N CYS A 90 9.63 -2.86 -4.12
CA CYS A 90 8.24 -2.96 -3.70
C CYS A 90 7.80 -4.42 -3.50
N TYR A 91 6.88 -4.60 -2.56
CA TYR A 91 6.40 -5.90 -2.11
C TYR A 91 4.88 -5.95 -2.11
N PHE A 92 4.32 -6.99 -2.72
CA PHE A 92 2.89 -7.20 -2.83
C PHE A 92 2.43 -8.22 -1.79
N TYR A 93 1.20 -8.04 -1.30
CA TYR A 93 0.51 -9.04 -0.48
C TYR A 93 -0.96 -9.16 -0.88
N GLU A 94 -1.41 -10.37 -1.14
CA GLU A 94 -2.81 -10.68 -1.47
C GLU A 94 -3.56 -11.27 -0.27
N LEU A 95 -4.78 -10.80 -0.05
CA LEU A 95 -5.68 -11.29 1.01
C LEU A 95 -7.04 -11.61 0.40
N GLY A 96 -7.57 -12.81 0.63
CA GLY A 96 -8.91 -13.22 0.19
C GLY A 96 -8.97 -13.84 -1.22
N SER A 97 -7.83 -14.15 -1.86
CA SER A 97 -7.80 -14.88 -3.13
C SER A 97 -7.65 -16.38 -2.87
N ASN A 98 -8.64 -17.17 -3.27
CA ASN A 98 -8.74 -18.63 -3.00
C ASN A 98 -7.51 -19.46 -3.44
N GLU A 99 -6.63 -18.94 -4.31
CA GLU A 99 -5.55 -19.73 -4.92
C GLU A 99 -4.13 -19.22 -4.59
N ALA A 100 -3.95 -18.04 -3.99
CA ALA A 100 -2.61 -17.50 -3.70
C ALA A 100 -2.59 -16.39 -2.62
N GLU A 101 -3.23 -16.61 -1.46
CA GLU A 101 -3.08 -15.68 -0.35
C GLU A 101 -1.62 -15.60 0.13
N GLY A 102 -1.15 -14.37 0.35
CA GLY A 102 0.19 -14.12 0.83
C GLY A 102 0.98 -13.17 -0.06
N GLY A 103 2.25 -13.05 0.24
CA GLY A 103 3.15 -12.16 -0.47
C GLY A 103 4.60 -12.36 -0.06
N ALA A 104 5.52 -12.02 -0.97
CA ALA A 104 6.94 -11.94 -0.64
C ALA A 104 7.21 -10.72 0.25
N GLY A 105 8.06 -10.88 1.26
CA GLY A 105 8.61 -9.78 2.05
C GLY A 105 10.02 -9.38 1.61
N PRO A 106 10.56 -8.27 2.14
CA PRO A 106 11.95 -7.84 1.91
C PRO A 106 13.01 -8.81 2.42
N ASP A 107 12.65 -9.74 3.30
CA ASP A 107 13.47 -10.87 3.73
C ASP A 107 13.60 -11.97 2.65
N GLY A 108 12.99 -11.80 1.48
CA GLY A 108 12.99 -12.78 0.39
C GLY A 108 12.10 -14.00 0.66
N GLN A 109 11.33 -14.00 1.74
CA GLN A 109 10.46 -15.11 2.12
C GLN A 109 9.01 -14.87 1.71
N TRP A 110 8.29 -15.95 1.43
CA TRP A 110 6.84 -15.90 1.22
C TRP A 110 6.09 -15.98 2.54
N HIS A 111 5.21 -15.00 2.78
CA HIS A 111 4.41 -14.90 3.99
C HIS A 111 2.93 -15.15 3.70
N GLN A 112 2.36 -16.22 4.26
CA GLN A 112 0.91 -16.50 4.18
C GLN A 112 0.07 -15.65 5.14
N ARG A 113 0.69 -15.14 6.21
CA ARG A 113 0.00 -14.36 7.24
C ARG A 113 0.34 -12.89 7.06
N PHE A 114 -0.68 -12.04 6.93
CA PHE A 114 -0.50 -10.60 6.77
C PHE A 114 0.29 -9.96 7.91
N ARG A 115 0.17 -10.50 9.12
CA ARG A 115 0.96 -10.06 10.26
C ARG A 115 2.46 -10.36 10.08
N ALA A 116 2.81 -11.56 9.62
CA ALA A 116 4.21 -11.94 9.39
C ALA A 116 4.84 -11.11 8.27
N TRP A 117 4.10 -10.87 7.19
CA TRP A 117 4.54 -9.99 6.11
C TRP A 117 4.86 -8.56 6.61
N LYS A 118 4.01 -8.00 7.48
CA LYS A 118 4.26 -6.70 8.11
C LYS A 118 5.44 -6.70 9.09
N GLU A 119 5.69 -7.82 9.77
CA GLU A 119 6.85 -7.98 10.66
C GLU A 119 8.13 -7.99 9.82
N SER A 120 8.16 -8.70 8.68
CA SER A 120 9.26 -8.66 7.71
C SER A 120 9.55 -7.24 7.20
N LEU A 121 8.51 -6.46 6.83
CA LEU A 121 8.69 -5.05 6.44
C LEU A 121 9.29 -4.17 7.55
N ARG A 122 8.88 -4.40 8.80
CA ARG A 122 9.39 -3.65 9.96
C ARG A 122 10.85 -4.02 10.24
N ASP A 123 11.17 -5.31 10.14
CA ASP A 123 12.46 -5.84 10.53
C ASP A 123 13.51 -5.62 9.42
N SER A 124 13.07 -5.39 8.18
CA SER A 124 13.88 -5.00 7.01
C SER A 124 13.36 -3.69 6.39
N PRO A 125 13.66 -2.52 6.99
CA PRO A 125 13.30 -1.22 6.41
C PRO A 125 14.10 -0.95 5.13
N PRO A 126 13.56 -0.13 4.20
CA PRO A 126 14.27 0.21 2.98
C PRO A 126 15.52 1.02 3.34
N LEU A 127 16.61 0.75 2.64
CA LEU A 127 17.81 1.56 2.75
C LEU A 127 17.58 2.90 2.04
N PRO A 128 18.00 4.02 2.64
CA PRO A 128 17.95 5.30 1.94
C PRO A 128 18.84 5.21 0.70
N ASN A 129 18.37 5.75 -0.42
CA ASN A 129 19.16 5.84 -1.63
C ASN A 129 20.28 6.87 -1.40
N VAL A 130 21.44 6.40 -0.94
CA VAL A 130 22.64 7.22 -0.85
C VAL A 130 23.16 7.40 -2.28
N ALA A 131 22.76 8.51 -2.92
CA ALA A 131 23.39 8.95 -4.14
C ALA A 131 24.88 9.16 -3.84
N GLU A 132 25.73 8.33 -4.43
CA GLU A 132 27.20 8.48 -4.42
C GLU A 132 27.64 9.69 -5.24
#